data_AF-A0A3S9ELN8-F1
#
_entry.id   AF-A0A3S9ELN8-F1
#
_cell.length_a   1.000
_cell.length_b   1.000
_cell.length_c   1.000
_cell.angle_alpha   90.00
_cell.angle_beta   90.00
_cell.angle_gamma   90.00
#
_symmetry.space_group_name_H-M   'P 1'
#
loop_
_entity.id
_entity.type
_entity.pdbx_description
1 polymer ?
#
loop_
_entity_poly.entity_id
_entity_poly.type
_entity_poly.pdbx_seq_one_letter_code
_entity_poly.pdbx_strand_id
1 'polypeptide(L)'
;MRLTNVHGLSLPLAVWLLHDEYDYIDEPNYISATSLLKSTRQLVLSRRVNHEEREVDISAFLASSMGTAIHDSIEKAWTKSGRWAMKKLGYPDHIAENICVNPSEEQLLANTALIPVWMEQRAFRDITVNGVTYKIGGKFDLVLQGRLFDAKSTSVFAYLLGRKDQDYALQGGIYRWLNPELITDEHIFIQFIFTDWQKARARGDADYPQTKAIEYPVLMPSLEETERFIRNKLTEIQKYANSPDEEIPYCTDKELWRGETVYKYYSDPSKTSGRSTKNFDDKSEAHAFMASKGGKGIVVAVAGEVKACEWCPAFNACKQKDQYFVS
;
A
#
# COMPACT_ATOMS: atom_id res chain seq x y z
N MET A 1 20.00 8.76 -9.04
CA MET A 1 18.71 8.84 -9.73
C MET A 1 18.77 10.01 -10.69
N ARG A 2 18.53 9.76 -11.98
CA ARG A 2 18.37 10.79 -12.99
C ARG A 2 16.88 11.12 -13.15
N LEU A 3 16.53 12.40 -13.14
CA LEU A 3 15.14 12.84 -13.28
C LEU A 3 14.84 13.26 -14.72
N THR A 4 13.66 12.91 -15.22
CA THR A 4 13.12 13.37 -16.50
C THR A 4 11.77 14.08 -16.33
N ASN A 5 11.36 14.86 -17.32
CA ASN A 5 10.06 15.54 -17.37
C ASN A 5 9.48 15.43 -18.79
N VAL A 6 9.18 14.20 -19.19
CA VAL A 6 8.72 13.84 -20.55
C VAL A 6 7.35 14.45 -20.87
N HIS A 7 6.55 14.75 -19.84
CA HIS A 7 5.22 15.34 -19.98
C HIS A 7 5.21 16.88 -19.92
N GLY A 8 6.36 17.53 -19.73
CA GLY A 8 6.45 18.99 -19.69
C GLY A 8 5.68 19.63 -18.53
N LEU A 9 5.64 18.97 -17.36
CA LEU A 9 5.02 19.52 -16.15
C LEU A 9 5.70 20.84 -15.78
N SER A 10 4.89 21.85 -15.43
CA SER A 10 5.38 23.19 -15.11
C SER A 10 6.20 23.20 -13.82
N LEU A 11 7.08 24.20 -13.68
CA LEU A 11 7.97 24.33 -12.52
C LEU A 11 7.24 24.25 -11.16
N PRO A 12 6.07 24.89 -10.94
CA PRO A 12 5.35 24.76 -9.66
C PRO A 12 4.96 23.32 -9.32
N LEU A 13 4.53 22.53 -10.32
CA LEU A 13 4.20 21.12 -10.11
C LEU A 13 5.47 20.29 -9.92
N ALA A 14 6.52 20.52 -10.72
CA ALA A 14 7.77 19.80 -10.59
C ALA A 14 8.41 19.99 -9.19
N VAL A 15 8.37 21.20 -8.65
CA VAL A 15 8.87 21.47 -7.28
C VAL A 15 8.06 20.70 -6.23
N TRP A 16 6.73 20.69 -6.34
CA TRP A 16 5.88 19.93 -5.42
C TRP A 16 6.12 18.41 -5.52
N LEU A 17 6.31 17.89 -6.73
CA LEU A 17 6.54 16.46 -6.96
C LEU A 17 7.91 15.98 -6.46
N LEU A 18 8.89 16.87 -6.38
CA LEU A 18 10.23 16.58 -5.85
C LEU A 18 10.39 16.93 -4.37
N HIS A 19 9.36 17.52 -3.75
CA HIS A 19 9.36 17.82 -2.33
C HIS A 19 9.10 16.53 -1.56
N ASP A 20 10.11 16.08 -0.81
CA ASP A 20 10.07 14.89 0.01
C ASP A 20 10.51 15.26 1.43
N GLU A 21 9.57 15.25 2.38
CA GLU A 21 9.81 15.48 3.81
C GLU A 21 9.80 14.16 4.59
N TYR A 22 9.81 13.02 3.91
CA TYR A 22 9.80 11.73 4.57
C TYR A 22 11.10 11.49 5.35
N ASP A 23 10.96 11.08 6.62
CA ASP A 23 12.05 10.85 7.55
C ASP A 23 12.66 9.45 7.36
N TYR A 24 13.44 9.29 6.28
CA TYR A 24 14.16 8.06 5.99
C TYR A 24 15.18 7.72 7.08
N ILE A 25 15.30 6.42 7.35
CA ILE A 25 16.27 5.88 8.30
C ILE A 25 17.24 5.00 7.53
N ASP A 26 18.47 5.49 7.44
CA ASP A 26 19.59 4.80 6.80
C ASP A 26 20.51 4.22 7.87
N GLU A 27 20.02 3.16 8.52
CA GLU A 27 20.78 2.41 9.51
C GLU A 27 20.94 0.95 9.06
N PRO A 28 22.11 0.32 9.29
CA PRO A 28 22.28 -1.10 9.06
C PRO A 28 21.22 -1.91 9.82
N ASN A 29 20.63 -2.91 9.15
CA ASN A 29 19.59 -3.79 9.71
C ASN A 29 18.32 -3.07 10.19
N TYR A 30 18.10 -1.81 9.80
CA TYR A 30 16.79 -1.19 9.92
C TYR A 30 15.83 -1.71 8.84
N ILE A 31 14.59 -2.04 9.22
CA ILE A 31 13.51 -2.36 8.28
C ILE A 31 12.21 -1.72 8.76
N SER A 32 11.56 -0.95 7.88
CA SER A 32 10.26 -0.36 8.19
C SER A 32 9.12 -1.37 8.13
N ALA A 33 8.02 -1.10 8.84
CA ALA A 33 6.78 -1.88 8.80
C ALA A 33 6.29 -2.10 7.35
N THR A 34 6.29 -1.04 6.54
CA THR A 34 5.91 -1.10 5.13
C THR A 34 6.90 -1.87 4.27
N SER A 35 8.19 -1.89 4.63
CA SER A 35 9.20 -2.66 3.91
C SER A 35 9.08 -4.15 4.19
N LEU A 36 8.68 -4.56 5.40
CA LEU A 36 8.46 -5.98 5.72
C LEU A 36 7.38 -6.65 4.85
N LEU A 37 6.47 -5.87 4.27
CA LEU A 37 5.41 -6.35 3.38
C LEU A 37 5.88 -6.62 1.95
N LYS A 38 7.05 -6.10 1.57
CA LYS A 38 7.62 -6.31 0.25
C LYS A 38 8.09 -7.75 0.07
N SER A 39 8.20 -8.18 -1.17
CA SER A 39 8.72 -9.51 -1.47
C SER A 39 10.17 -9.65 -1.00
N THR A 40 10.56 -10.87 -0.62
CA THR A 40 11.94 -11.17 -0.22
C THR A 40 12.92 -10.81 -1.33
N ARG A 41 12.53 -11.05 -2.59
CA ARG A 41 13.30 -10.68 -3.76
C ARG A 41 13.53 -9.18 -3.86
N GLN A 42 12.48 -8.38 -3.70
CA GLN A 42 12.59 -6.92 -3.72
C GLN A 42 13.54 -6.42 -2.63
N LEU A 43 13.40 -6.92 -1.40
CA LEU A 43 14.21 -6.49 -0.25
C LEU A 43 15.69 -6.87 -0.36
N VAL A 44 15.99 -8.06 -0.89
CA VAL A 44 17.36 -8.54 -1.05
C VAL A 44 18.04 -7.82 -2.22
N LEU A 45 17.38 -7.76 -3.38
CA LEU A 45 18.00 -7.20 -4.59
C LEU A 45 18.12 -5.68 -4.55
N SER A 46 17.19 -4.96 -3.91
CA SER A 46 17.26 -3.49 -3.86
C SER A 46 18.53 -3.00 -3.17
N ARG A 47 19.05 -3.76 -2.19
CA ARG A 47 20.32 -3.47 -1.50
C ARG A 47 21.55 -3.59 -2.39
N ARG A 48 21.41 -4.22 -3.57
CA ARG A 48 22.49 -4.48 -4.53
C ARG A 48 22.49 -3.49 -5.69
N VAL A 49 21.43 -2.71 -5.84
CA VAL A 49 21.26 -1.79 -6.99
C VAL A 49 21.94 -0.46 -6.69
N ASN A 50 22.75 0.01 -7.65
CA ASN A 50 23.18 1.40 -7.64
C ASN A 50 22.00 2.29 -8.05
N HIS A 51 21.41 3.00 -7.08
CA HIS A 51 20.28 3.89 -7.32
C HIS A 51 20.64 5.14 -8.14
N GLU A 52 21.93 5.39 -8.42
CA GLU A 52 22.37 6.48 -9.29
C GLU A 52 21.92 6.29 -10.74
N GLU A 53 21.93 5.05 -11.23
CA GLU A 53 21.63 4.68 -12.63
C GLU A 53 20.14 4.64 -12.96
N ARG A 54 19.26 4.77 -11.96
CA ARG A 54 17.81 4.76 -12.19
C ARG A 54 17.35 6.09 -12.76
N GLU A 55 16.74 6.04 -13.94
CA GLU A 55 16.00 7.17 -14.51
C GLU A 55 14.53 7.10 -14.06
N VAL A 56 13.97 8.22 -13.59
CA VAL A 56 12.57 8.33 -13.15
C VAL A 56 11.98 9.63 -13.67
N ASP A 57 10.83 9.54 -14.34
CA ASP A 57 10.07 10.73 -14.74
C ASP A 57 9.34 11.33 -13.55
N ILE A 58 9.34 12.66 -13.43
CA ILE A 58 8.72 13.34 -12.29
C ILE A 58 7.22 13.08 -12.14
N SER A 59 6.51 12.71 -13.21
CA SER A 59 5.09 12.34 -13.14
C SER A 59 4.85 11.08 -12.29
N ALA A 60 5.87 10.23 -12.13
CA ALA A 60 5.81 9.04 -11.29
C ALA A 60 5.53 9.38 -9.81
N PHE A 61 5.88 10.59 -9.36
CA PHE A 61 5.66 11.03 -7.98
C PHE A 61 4.25 11.54 -7.71
N LEU A 62 3.39 11.73 -8.74
CA LEU A 62 2.05 12.30 -8.56
C LEU A 62 1.21 11.55 -7.52
N ALA A 63 1.22 10.21 -7.59
CA ALA A 63 0.43 9.38 -6.69
C ALA A 63 0.94 9.49 -5.24
N SER A 64 2.26 9.44 -5.03
CA SER A 64 2.85 9.57 -3.69
C SER A 64 2.66 10.97 -3.11
N SER A 65 2.89 12.03 -3.90
CA SER A 65 2.73 13.42 -3.44
C SER A 65 1.27 13.74 -3.11
N MET A 66 0.30 13.21 -3.87
CA MET A 66 -1.12 13.32 -3.50
C MET A 66 -1.43 12.60 -2.19
N GLY A 67 -0.85 11.42 -1.99
CA GLY A 67 -0.94 10.69 -0.72
C GLY A 67 -0.43 11.56 0.43
N THR A 68 0.85 11.94 0.41
CA THR A 68 1.48 12.77 1.43
C THR A 68 0.67 14.04 1.74
N ALA A 69 0.24 14.78 0.71
CA ALA A 69 -0.55 16.00 0.90
C ALA A 69 -1.88 15.77 1.65
N ILE A 70 -2.50 14.59 1.50
CA ILE A 70 -3.70 14.22 2.24
C ILE A 70 -3.36 13.93 3.71
N HIS A 71 -2.29 13.19 3.99
CA HIS A 71 -1.84 12.94 5.37
C HIS A 71 -1.49 14.24 6.09
N ASP A 72 -0.68 15.10 5.47
CA ASP A 72 -0.30 16.41 6.02
C ASP A 72 -1.53 17.29 6.30
N SER A 73 -2.52 17.25 5.39
CA SER A 73 -3.75 18.00 5.57
C SER A 73 -4.61 17.46 6.73
N ILE A 74 -4.65 16.14 6.94
CA ILE A 74 -5.36 15.52 8.06
C ILE A 74 -4.67 15.89 9.38
N GLU A 75 -3.34 15.76 9.44
CA GLU A 75 -2.55 16.16 10.61
C GLU A 75 -2.75 17.64 10.95
N LYS A 76 -2.67 18.51 9.94
CA LYS A 76 -2.91 19.94 10.11
C LYS A 76 -4.33 20.24 10.61
N ALA A 77 -5.34 19.50 10.14
CA ALA A 77 -6.72 19.68 10.57
C ALA A 77 -6.87 19.36 12.07
N TRP A 78 -6.31 18.25 12.54
CA TRP A 78 -6.33 17.87 13.95
C TRP A 78 -5.53 18.84 14.83
N THR A 79 -4.29 19.15 14.44
CA THR A 79 -3.38 20.00 15.23
C THR A 79 -3.83 21.45 15.30
N LYS A 80 -4.40 22.02 14.23
CA LYS A 80 -4.79 23.44 14.19
C LYS A 80 -6.27 23.68 14.49
N SER A 81 -7.14 22.76 14.11
CA SER A 81 -8.59 22.98 14.11
C SER A 81 -9.39 21.86 14.79
N GLY A 82 -8.74 20.83 15.36
CA GLY A 82 -9.43 19.66 15.91
C GLY A 82 -10.49 20.02 16.95
N ARG A 83 -10.13 20.86 17.94
CA ARG A 83 -11.08 21.36 18.95
C ARG A 83 -12.28 22.08 18.33
N TRP A 84 -12.02 22.99 17.39
CA TRP A 84 -13.09 23.72 16.70
C TRP A 84 -14.00 22.78 15.90
N ALA A 85 -13.41 21.80 15.19
CA ALA A 85 -14.14 20.81 14.41
C ALA A 85 -15.03 19.96 15.31
N MET A 86 -14.52 19.50 16.46
CA MET A 86 -15.30 18.74 17.45
C MET A 86 -16.53 19.52 17.94
N LYS A 87 -16.38 20.81 18.27
CA LYS A 87 -17.53 21.66 18.64
C LYS A 87 -18.53 21.81 17.50
N LYS A 88 -18.05 21.96 16.26
CA LYS A 88 -18.92 22.06 15.08
C LYS A 88 -19.66 20.76 14.76
N LEU A 89 -19.07 19.62 15.09
CA LEU A 89 -19.71 18.30 15.00
C LEU A 89 -20.74 18.07 16.13
N GLY A 90 -20.87 18.99 17.09
CA GLY A 90 -21.84 18.92 18.18
C GLY A 90 -21.35 18.14 19.42
N TYR A 91 -20.05 17.84 19.51
CA TYR A 91 -19.51 17.25 20.74
C TYR A 91 -19.60 18.25 21.90
N PRO A 92 -19.88 17.78 23.14
CA PRO A 92 -19.89 18.64 24.32
C PRO A 92 -18.56 19.37 24.51
N ASP A 93 -18.61 20.60 25.04
CA ASP A 93 -17.41 21.42 25.26
C ASP A 93 -16.35 20.69 26.09
N HIS A 94 -16.76 20.00 27.17
CA HIS A 94 -15.80 19.26 28.01
C HIS A 94 -15.09 18.11 27.27
N ILE A 95 -15.66 17.57 26.18
CA ILE A 95 -14.98 16.59 25.33
C ILE A 95 -14.04 17.32 24.38
N ALA A 96 -14.54 18.34 23.68
CA ALA A 96 -13.76 19.08 22.69
C ALA A 96 -12.52 19.79 23.29
N GLU A 97 -12.65 20.33 24.51
CA GLU A 97 -11.56 21.01 25.21
C GLU A 97 -10.49 20.05 25.72
N ASN A 98 -10.85 18.79 25.98
CA ASN A 98 -9.93 17.76 26.47
C ASN A 98 -9.19 17.00 25.35
N ILE A 99 -9.52 17.25 24.08
CA ILE A 99 -8.74 16.72 22.96
C ILE A 99 -7.35 17.36 22.96
N CYS A 100 -6.32 16.53 22.95
CA CYS A 100 -4.92 16.96 22.83
C CYS A 100 -4.19 16.06 21.84
N VAL A 101 -3.56 16.67 20.83
CA VAL A 101 -2.74 15.94 19.86
C VAL A 101 -1.35 15.72 20.44
N ASN A 102 -0.88 14.48 20.44
CA ASN A 102 0.44 14.07 20.95
C ASN A 102 0.79 14.66 22.33
N PRO A 103 -0.05 14.47 23.37
CA PRO A 103 0.25 15.00 24.70
C PRO A 103 1.52 14.36 25.28
N SER A 104 2.27 15.12 26.07
CA SER A 104 3.36 14.57 26.89
C SER A 104 2.82 13.74 28.05
N GLU A 105 3.67 12.89 28.62
CA GLU A 105 3.33 12.12 29.81
C GLU A 105 2.93 13.03 30.99
N GLU A 106 3.62 14.16 31.17
CA GLU A 106 3.27 15.16 32.17
C GLU A 106 1.86 15.73 31.96
N GLN A 107 1.46 15.99 30.71
CA GLN A 107 0.11 16.48 30.40
C GLN A 107 -0.95 15.42 30.73
N LEU A 108 -0.70 14.15 30.39
CA LEU A 108 -1.59 13.04 30.71
C LEU A 108 -1.74 12.83 32.22
N LEU A 109 -0.65 12.93 32.98
CA LEU A 109 -0.67 12.83 34.44
C LEU A 109 -1.39 14.02 35.09
N ALA A 110 -1.24 15.22 34.54
CA ALA A 110 -1.86 16.44 35.06
C ALA A 110 -3.37 16.51 34.83
N ASN A 111 -3.88 15.85 33.77
CA ASN A 111 -5.30 15.83 33.46
C ASN A 111 -5.74 14.47 32.92
N THR A 112 -6.31 13.65 33.81
CA THR A 112 -6.83 12.32 33.47
C THR A 112 -8.05 12.34 32.55
N ALA A 113 -8.67 13.50 32.33
CA ALA A 113 -9.75 13.66 31.37
C ALA A 113 -9.25 13.95 29.94
N LEU A 114 -7.94 14.13 29.73
CA LEU A 114 -7.39 14.31 28.39
C LEU A 114 -7.72 13.13 27.48
N ILE A 115 -8.10 13.48 26.26
CA ILE A 115 -8.34 12.54 25.18
C ILE A 115 -7.17 12.67 24.21
N PRO A 116 -6.18 11.77 24.28
CA PRO A 116 -5.05 11.82 23.38
C PRO A 116 -5.48 11.45 21.95
N VAL A 117 -5.02 12.27 21.00
CA VAL A 117 -4.98 11.93 19.58
C VAL A 117 -3.52 11.77 19.22
N TRP A 118 -3.05 10.54 19.09
CA TRP A 118 -1.68 10.28 18.68
C TRP A 118 -1.61 10.36 17.17
N MET A 119 -0.74 11.19 16.62
CA MET A 119 -0.57 11.36 15.18
C MET A 119 0.89 11.28 14.81
N GLU A 120 1.18 10.59 13.70
CA GLU A 120 2.49 10.57 13.08
C GLU A 120 3.60 10.14 14.07
N GLN A 121 3.27 9.26 15.03
CA GLN A 121 4.22 8.79 16.03
C GLN A 121 5.06 7.67 15.45
N ARG A 122 6.37 7.81 15.58
CA ARG A 122 7.35 6.81 15.17
C ARG A 122 7.77 5.96 16.36
N ALA A 123 7.72 4.65 16.18
CA ALA A 123 8.16 3.68 17.17
C ALA A 123 9.20 2.72 16.59
N PHE A 124 10.03 2.19 17.48
CA PHE A 124 11.09 1.25 17.15
C PHE A 124 11.07 0.09 18.13
N ARG A 125 11.43 -1.10 17.63
CA ARG A 125 11.67 -2.27 18.45
C ARG A 125 12.74 -3.14 17.84
N ASP A 126 13.71 -3.52 18.67
CA ASP A 126 14.77 -4.42 18.27
C ASP A 126 14.31 -5.88 18.36
N ILE A 127 14.74 -6.70 17.40
CA ILE A 127 14.47 -8.14 17.36
C ILE A 127 15.70 -8.90 16.84
N THR A 128 16.14 -9.91 17.58
CA THR A 128 17.24 -10.78 17.18
C THR A 128 16.71 -12.04 16.48
N VAL A 129 17.22 -12.31 15.29
CA VAL A 129 16.92 -13.48 14.46
C VAL A 129 18.24 -14.07 13.96
N ASN A 130 18.49 -15.36 14.23
CA ASN A 130 19.72 -16.10 13.89
C ASN A 130 21.02 -15.34 14.21
N GLY A 131 21.09 -14.70 15.38
CA GLY A 131 22.27 -13.98 15.84
C GLY A 131 22.46 -12.57 15.29
N VAL A 132 21.54 -12.06 14.45
CA VAL A 132 21.55 -10.68 13.96
C VAL A 132 20.39 -9.91 14.58
N THR A 133 20.68 -8.75 15.16
CA THR A 133 19.66 -7.81 15.66
C THR A 133 19.23 -6.86 14.56
N TYR A 134 17.91 -6.80 14.33
CA TYR A 134 17.26 -5.84 13.43
C TYR A 134 16.51 -4.81 14.25
N LYS A 135 16.53 -3.56 13.79
CA LYS A 135 15.66 -2.51 14.28
C LYS A 135 14.43 -2.44 13.38
N ILE A 136 13.27 -2.80 13.91
CA ILE A 136 12.00 -2.66 13.21
C ILE A 136 11.41 -1.31 13.59
N GLY A 137 11.00 -0.52 12.60
CA GLY A 137 10.35 0.76 12.86
C GLY A 137 9.09 0.99 12.05
N GLY A 138 8.25 1.88 12.53
CA GLY A 138 7.00 2.23 11.87
C GLY A 138 6.52 3.59 12.34
N LYS A 139 5.81 4.30 11.47
CA LYS A 139 5.13 5.56 11.77
C LYS A 139 3.68 5.37 11.35
N PHE A 140 2.78 5.43 12.31
CA PHE A 140 1.35 5.32 12.02
C PHE A 140 0.75 6.71 11.79
N ASP A 141 -0.37 6.78 11.07
CA ASP A 141 -1.03 8.06 10.78
C ASP A 141 -1.73 8.61 12.02
N LEU A 142 -2.67 7.86 12.61
CA LEU A 142 -3.47 8.31 13.74
C LEU A 142 -3.91 7.15 14.65
N VAL A 143 -3.80 7.35 15.97
CA VAL A 143 -4.41 6.50 16.99
C VAL A 143 -5.27 7.35 17.92
N LEU A 144 -6.54 6.96 18.07
CA LEU A 144 -7.50 7.63 18.94
C LEU A 144 -8.32 6.58 19.68
N GLN A 145 -8.34 6.66 21.01
CA GLN A 145 -9.10 5.72 21.85
C GLN A 145 -8.78 4.25 21.56
N GLY A 146 -7.49 3.92 21.38
CA GLY A 146 -7.05 2.55 21.11
C GLY A 146 -7.20 2.10 19.66
N ARG A 147 -7.92 2.85 18.81
CA ARG A 147 -8.18 2.52 17.41
C ARG A 147 -7.11 3.12 16.52
N LEU A 148 -6.50 2.30 15.68
CA LEU A 148 -5.54 2.71 14.66
C LEU A 148 -6.28 3.08 13.37
N PHE A 149 -6.08 4.31 12.90
CA PHE A 149 -6.63 4.82 11.66
C PHE A 149 -5.50 5.05 10.67
N ASP A 150 -5.72 4.63 9.43
CA ASP A 150 -4.75 4.75 8.35
C ASP A 150 -5.44 5.31 7.10
N ALA A 151 -4.98 6.47 6.63
CA ALA A 151 -5.56 7.17 5.50
C ALA A 151 -5.04 6.59 4.19
N LYS A 152 -5.95 6.35 3.24
CA LYS A 152 -5.59 5.80 1.93
C LYS A 152 -6.35 6.48 0.81
N SER A 153 -5.63 7.31 0.05
CA SER A 153 -6.11 7.75 -1.27
C SER A 153 -6.00 6.59 -2.26
N THR A 154 -7.12 6.13 -2.81
CA THR A 154 -7.15 4.96 -3.69
C THR A 154 -8.21 5.09 -4.77
N SER A 155 -8.18 4.21 -5.77
CA SER A 155 -9.29 4.07 -6.72
C SER A 155 -10.38 3.16 -6.14
N VAL A 156 -11.62 3.37 -6.56
CA VAL A 156 -12.74 2.48 -6.23
C VAL A 156 -12.48 1.08 -6.78
N PHE A 157 -11.86 0.98 -7.95
CA PHE A 157 -11.47 -0.31 -8.53
C PHE A 157 -10.52 -1.10 -7.60
N ALA A 158 -9.48 -0.45 -7.07
CA ALA A 158 -8.55 -1.11 -6.16
C ALA A 158 -9.21 -1.55 -4.84
N TYR A 159 -10.17 -0.75 -4.35
CA TYR A 159 -10.98 -1.10 -3.18
C TYR A 159 -11.86 -2.33 -3.43
N LEU A 160 -12.65 -2.33 -4.51
CA LEU A 160 -13.56 -3.45 -4.83
C LEU A 160 -12.81 -4.77 -5.07
N LEU A 161 -11.57 -4.71 -5.54
CA LEU A 161 -10.73 -5.91 -5.71
C LEU A 161 -10.28 -6.54 -4.38
N GLY A 162 -10.24 -5.80 -3.26
CA GLY A 162 -9.87 -6.32 -1.93
C GLY A 162 -8.46 -6.91 -1.81
N ARG A 163 -7.58 -6.74 -2.81
CA ARG A 163 -6.27 -7.43 -2.89
C ARG A 163 -5.25 -6.97 -1.84
N LYS A 164 -5.53 -5.86 -1.13
CA LYS A 164 -4.64 -5.25 -0.14
C LYS A 164 -5.05 -5.51 1.31
N ASP A 165 -6.15 -6.21 1.56
CA ASP A 165 -6.66 -6.42 2.92
C ASP A 165 -5.65 -7.10 3.83
N GLN A 166 -4.95 -8.12 3.32
CA GLN A 166 -3.87 -8.77 4.08
C GLN A 166 -2.69 -7.82 4.35
N ASP A 167 -2.39 -6.91 3.42
CA ASP A 167 -1.29 -5.96 3.57
C ASP A 167 -1.66 -4.92 4.64
N TYR A 168 -2.91 -4.44 4.64
CA TYR A 168 -3.46 -3.58 5.70
C TYR A 168 -3.43 -4.27 7.06
N ALA A 169 -3.89 -5.52 7.13
CA ALA A 169 -3.87 -6.31 8.36
C ALA A 169 -2.45 -6.44 8.92
N LEU A 170 -1.48 -6.85 8.08
CA LEU A 170 -0.09 -6.99 8.50
C LEU A 170 0.55 -5.65 8.89
N GLN A 171 0.30 -4.58 8.14
CA GLN A 171 0.79 -3.24 8.47
C GLN A 171 0.28 -2.80 9.84
N GLY A 172 -1.04 -2.90 10.06
CA GLY A 172 -1.66 -2.60 11.34
C GLY A 172 -1.13 -3.47 12.48
N GLY A 173 -0.99 -4.78 12.23
CA GLY A 173 -0.40 -5.72 13.18
C GLY A 173 1.01 -5.31 13.60
N ILE A 174 1.87 -4.91 12.66
CA ILE A 174 3.22 -4.43 12.97
C ILE A 174 3.17 -3.13 13.78
N TYR A 175 2.31 -2.17 13.42
CA TYR A 175 2.15 -0.95 14.21
C TYR A 175 1.66 -1.24 15.63
N ARG A 176 0.73 -2.17 15.80
CA ARG A 176 0.27 -2.67 17.10
C ARG A 176 1.37 -3.39 17.87
N TRP A 177 2.20 -4.20 17.22
CA TRP A 177 3.34 -4.87 17.83
C TRP A 177 4.44 -3.90 18.28
N LEU A 178 4.58 -2.77 17.59
CA LEU A 178 5.45 -1.66 17.98
C LEU A 178 4.85 -0.81 19.12
N ASN A 179 3.52 -0.68 19.19
CA ASN A 179 2.81 0.21 20.11
C ASN A 179 1.62 -0.48 20.81
N PRO A 180 1.82 -1.58 21.56
CA PRO A 180 0.71 -2.40 22.07
C PRO A 180 -0.14 -1.69 23.12
N GLU A 181 0.42 -0.68 23.80
CA GLU A 181 -0.29 0.12 24.80
C GLU A 181 -1.15 1.22 24.16
N LEU A 182 -0.76 1.73 22.99
CA LEU A 182 -1.51 2.76 22.27
C LEU A 182 -2.59 2.15 21.38
N ILE A 183 -2.29 1.02 20.72
CA ILE A 183 -3.17 0.36 19.76
C ILE A 183 -3.76 -0.88 20.42
N THR A 184 -4.89 -0.68 21.10
CA THR A 184 -5.54 -1.75 21.87
C THR A 184 -6.61 -2.47 21.08
N ASP A 185 -7.24 -1.82 20.09
CA ASP A 185 -8.21 -2.44 19.18
C ASP A 185 -7.55 -3.54 18.33
N GLU A 186 -8.34 -4.52 17.93
CA GLU A 186 -7.90 -5.64 17.09
C GLU A 186 -8.00 -5.31 15.60
N HIS A 187 -8.64 -4.21 15.22
CA HIS A 187 -8.78 -3.76 13.84
C HIS A 187 -7.94 -2.52 13.55
N ILE A 188 -7.40 -2.48 12.33
CA ILE A 188 -6.99 -1.23 11.69
C ILE A 188 -8.18 -0.67 10.91
N PHE A 189 -8.42 0.63 11.00
CA PHE A 189 -9.54 1.32 10.36
C PHE A 189 -9.02 2.12 9.17
N ILE A 190 -9.08 1.52 7.98
CA ILE A 190 -8.64 2.18 6.75
C ILE A 190 -9.65 3.26 6.37
N GLN A 191 -9.17 4.50 6.29
CA GLN A 191 -9.95 5.66 5.85
C GLN A 191 -9.73 5.84 4.35
N PHE A 192 -10.53 5.14 3.54
CA PHE A 192 -10.44 5.27 2.09
C PHE A 192 -10.95 6.62 1.62
N ILE A 193 -10.16 7.27 0.76
CA ILE A 193 -10.52 8.50 0.05
C ILE A 193 -10.41 8.20 -1.45
N PHE A 194 -11.55 8.12 -2.13
CA PHE A 194 -11.59 7.66 -3.51
C PHE A 194 -11.24 8.77 -4.50
N THR A 195 -10.22 8.53 -5.33
CA THR A 195 -9.75 9.51 -6.33
C THR A 195 -10.62 9.55 -7.59
N ASP A 196 -11.27 8.44 -7.92
CA ASP A 196 -12.04 8.22 -9.16
C ASP A 196 -13.54 7.92 -8.92
N TRP A 197 -14.05 8.25 -7.73
CA TRP A 197 -15.45 7.99 -7.37
C TRP A 197 -16.46 8.74 -8.25
N GLN A 198 -17.55 8.07 -8.64
CA GLN A 198 -18.57 8.60 -9.53
C GLN A 198 -19.98 8.55 -8.91
N LYS A 199 -20.56 9.74 -8.70
CA LYS A 199 -21.93 9.91 -8.16
C LYS A 199 -23.01 9.18 -8.96
N ALA A 200 -22.89 9.18 -10.29
CA ALA A 200 -23.86 8.52 -11.16
C ALA A 200 -23.87 7.01 -10.94
N ARG A 201 -22.70 6.40 -10.74
CA ARG A 201 -22.57 4.96 -10.50
C ARG A 201 -23.10 4.58 -9.12
N ALA A 202 -22.76 5.34 -8.07
CA ALA A 202 -23.28 5.13 -6.72
C ALA A 202 -24.82 5.06 -6.66
N ARG A 203 -25.52 5.87 -7.48
CA ARG A 203 -26.99 5.85 -7.55
C ARG A 203 -27.58 4.59 -8.19
N GLY A 204 -26.85 3.95 -9.09
CA GLY A 204 -27.34 2.82 -9.89
C GLY A 204 -26.81 1.46 -9.46
N ASP A 205 -25.78 1.44 -8.61
CA ASP A 205 -25.05 0.24 -8.21
C ASP A 205 -24.90 0.27 -6.67
N ALA A 206 -25.64 -0.60 -5.98
CA ALA A 206 -25.64 -0.66 -4.52
C ALA A 206 -24.31 -1.18 -3.96
N ASP A 207 -23.57 -1.97 -4.75
CA ASP A 207 -22.27 -2.54 -4.38
C ASP A 207 -21.12 -1.53 -4.61
N TYR A 208 -21.41 -0.42 -5.30
CA TYR A 208 -20.48 0.69 -5.41
C TYR A 208 -20.46 1.52 -4.11
N PRO A 209 -19.31 2.04 -3.66
CA PRO A 209 -19.25 2.91 -2.48
C PRO A 209 -20.23 4.07 -2.59
N GLN A 210 -21.11 4.22 -1.61
CA GLN A 210 -22.15 5.24 -1.64
C GLN A 210 -21.62 6.65 -1.35
N THR A 211 -20.42 6.73 -0.79
CA THR A 211 -19.71 7.95 -0.47
C THR A 211 -18.31 7.94 -1.08
N LYS A 212 -17.74 9.13 -1.27
CA LYS A 212 -16.36 9.31 -1.77
C LYS A 212 -15.29 8.95 -0.72
N ALA A 213 -15.69 8.76 0.53
CA ALA A 213 -14.84 8.27 1.59
C ALA A 213 -15.58 7.25 2.45
N ILE A 214 -14.90 6.21 2.89
CA ILE A 214 -15.45 5.16 3.76
C ILE A 214 -14.42 4.75 4.80
N GLU A 215 -14.91 4.39 5.98
CA GLU A 215 -14.13 3.65 6.96
C GLU A 215 -14.28 2.14 6.69
N TYR A 216 -13.16 1.43 6.66
CA TYR A 216 -13.10 0.01 6.40
C TYR A 216 -12.28 -0.70 7.48
N PRO A 217 -12.91 -1.41 8.42
CA PRO A 217 -12.21 -2.15 9.46
C PRO A 217 -11.58 -3.44 8.89
N VAL A 218 -10.32 -3.67 9.23
CA VAL A 218 -9.59 -4.89 8.85
C VAL A 218 -9.00 -5.53 10.11
N LEU A 219 -9.32 -6.80 10.34
CA LEU A 219 -8.80 -7.55 11.49
C LEU A 219 -7.28 -7.72 11.37
N MET A 220 -6.55 -7.30 12.39
CA MET A 220 -5.11 -7.44 12.47
C MET A 220 -4.73 -8.82 13.03
N PRO A 221 -3.57 -9.37 12.63
CA PRO A 221 -3.00 -10.53 13.31
C PRO A 221 -2.71 -10.21 14.77
N SER A 222 -2.71 -11.24 15.61
CA SER A 222 -2.29 -11.12 17.01
C SER A 222 -0.82 -10.67 17.13
N LEU A 223 -0.41 -10.26 18.32
CA LEU A 223 0.99 -9.89 18.59
C LEU A 223 1.97 -11.03 18.30
N GLU A 224 1.58 -12.27 18.63
CA GLU A 224 2.40 -13.47 18.38
C GLU A 224 2.50 -13.78 16.88
N GLU A 225 1.37 -13.73 16.16
CA GLU A 225 1.34 -13.94 14.71
C GLU A 225 2.14 -12.88 13.96
N THR A 226 2.04 -11.62 14.40
CA THR A 226 2.84 -10.51 13.87
C THR A 226 4.33 -10.77 14.09
N GLU A 227 4.75 -11.11 15.32
CA GLU A 227 6.16 -11.38 15.60
C GLU A 227 6.67 -12.58 14.79
N ARG A 228 5.87 -13.64 14.66
CA ARG A 228 6.19 -14.81 13.84
C ARG A 228 6.37 -14.42 12.37
N PHE A 229 5.50 -13.58 11.82
CA PHE A 229 5.63 -13.04 10.47
C PHE A 229 6.96 -12.28 10.30
N ILE A 230 7.27 -11.36 11.22
CA ILE A 230 8.52 -10.58 11.20
C ILE A 230 9.73 -11.53 11.22
N ARG A 231 9.77 -12.48 12.16
CA ARG A 231 10.88 -13.44 12.29
C ARG A 231 11.06 -14.29 11.04
N ASN A 232 9.98 -14.77 10.44
CA ASN A 232 10.02 -15.53 9.20
C ASN A 232 10.57 -14.69 8.04
N LYS A 233 10.09 -13.45 7.89
CA LYS A 233 10.56 -12.53 6.85
C LYS A 233 12.05 -12.21 7.01
N LEU A 234 12.50 -11.93 8.24
CA LEU A 234 13.91 -11.68 8.53
C LEU A 234 14.79 -12.91 8.25
N THR A 235 14.31 -14.10 8.60
CA THR A 235 15.00 -15.36 8.31
C THR A 235 15.16 -15.58 6.80
N GLU A 236 14.11 -15.31 6.01
CA GLU A 236 14.19 -15.37 4.56
C GLU A 236 15.20 -14.37 3.98
N ILE A 237 15.16 -13.12 4.45
CA ILE A 237 16.10 -12.07 4.01
C ILE A 237 17.54 -12.49 4.29
N GLN A 238 17.82 -13.03 5.47
CA GLN A 238 19.15 -13.54 5.83
C GLN A 238 19.59 -14.68 4.93
N LYS A 239 18.71 -15.67 4.74
CA LYS A 239 18.98 -16.86 3.91
C LYS A 239 19.43 -16.45 2.51
N TYR A 240 18.78 -15.45 1.92
CA TYR A 240 19.01 -15.04 0.54
C TYR A 240 19.91 -13.81 0.37
N ALA A 241 20.39 -13.19 1.47
CA ALA A 241 21.11 -11.92 1.46
C ALA A 241 22.26 -11.90 0.44
N ASN A 242 22.99 -13.00 0.32
CA ASN A 242 24.13 -13.17 -0.59
C ASN A 242 23.89 -14.20 -1.70
N SER A 243 22.69 -14.75 -1.82
CA SER A 243 22.37 -15.73 -2.88
C SER A 243 22.37 -15.08 -4.26
N PRO A 244 22.80 -15.79 -5.31
CA PRO A 244 22.61 -15.35 -6.69
C PRO A 244 21.12 -15.21 -7.01
N ASP A 245 20.80 -14.39 -8.02
CA ASP A 245 19.42 -13.99 -8.31
C ASP A 245 18.48 -15.16 -8.66
N GLU A 246 19.04 -16.23 -9.23
CA GLU A 246 18.35 -17.48 -9.58
C GLU A 246 17.86 -18.27 -8.36
N GLU A 247 18.53 -18.12 -7.22
CA GLU A 247 18.19 -18.84 -5.98
C GLU A 247 17.17 -18.08 -5.13
N ILE A 248 16.98 -16.78 -5.38
CA ILE A 248 16.03 -15.96 -4.64
C ILE A 248 14.60 -16.27 -5.14
N PRO A 249 13.64 -16.60 -4.26
CA PRO A 249 12.27 -16.89 -4.65
C PRO A 249 11.69 -15.80 -5.53
N TYR A 250 10.98 -16.20 -6.59
CA TYR A 250 10.27 -15.26 -7.45
C TYR A 250 9.12 -14.58 -6.71
N CYS A 251 8.87 -13.32 -7.04
CA CYS A 251 7.67 -12.62 -6.62
C CYS A 251 6.44 -13.40 -7.13
N THR A 252 5.48 -13.60 -6.24
CA THR A 252 4.17 -14.17 -6.55
C THR A 252 3.34 -13.23 -7.44
N ASP A 253 2.30 -13.75 -8.10
CA ASP A 253 1.39 -12.92 -8.91
C ASP A 253 0.74 -11.78 -8.08
N LYS A 254 0.49 -12.01 -6.77
CA LYS A 254 0.03 -10.96 -5.85
C LYS A 254 1.08 -9.87 -5.70
N GLU A 255 2.34 -10.22 -5.42
CA GLU A 255 3.43 -9.25 -5.25
C GLU A 255 3.78 -8.51 -6.56
N LEU A 256 3.55 -9.15 -7.71
CA LEU A 256 3.71 -8.56 -9.03
C LEU A 256 2.56 -7.62 -9.44
N TRP A 257 1.49 -7.57 -8.65
CA TRP A 257 0.21 -6.96 -9.01
C TRP A 257 -0.30 -7.43 -10.38
N ARG A 258 -0.12 -8.73 -10.64
CA ARG A 258 -0.45 -9.29 -11.94
C ARG A 258 -1.97 -9.35 -12.11
N GLY A 259 -2.42 -8.92 -13.29
CA GLY A 259 -3.81 -9.12 -13.69
C GLY A 259 -4.16 -10.61 -13.77
N GLU A 260 -5.45 -10.93 -13.67
CA GLU A 260 -5.91 -12.29 -13.96
C GLU A 260 -5.76 -12.60 -15.45
N THR A 261 -5.69 -13.89 -15.78
CA THR A 261 -5.63 -14.33 -17.18
C THR A 261 -6.99 -14.07 -17.83
N VAL A 262 -6.97 -13.36 -18.94
CA VAL A 262 -8.17 -13.09 -19.74
C VAL A 262 -8.19 -14.04 -20.93
N TYR A 263 -9.28 -14.76 -21.11
CA TYR A 263 -9.51 -15.64 -22.25
C TYR A 263 -10.21 -14.87 -23.36
N LYS A 264 -9.45 -14.56 -24.41
CA LYS A 264 -9.92 -13.77 -25.55
C LYS A 264 -10.42 -14.70 -26.65
N TYR A 265 -11.70 -14.59 -26.99
CA TYR A 265 -12.27 -15.29 -28.14
C TYR A 265 -12.17 -14.42 -29.40
N TYR A 266 -11.65 -15.01 -30.47
CA TYR A 266 -11.58 -14.43 -31.80
C TYR A 266 -12.42 -15.27 -32.76
N SER A 267 -13.40 -14.63 -33.41
CA SER A 267 -14.23 -15.32 -34.41
C SER A 267 -13.43 -15.75 -35.65
N ASP A 268 -12.37 -15.01 -35.98
CA ASP A 268 -11.43 -15.32 -37.06
C ASP A 268 -10.08 -15.74 -36.46
N PRO A 269 -9.70 -17.02 -36.53
CA PRO A 269 -8.43 -17.53 -35.99
C PRO A 269 -7.17 -16.87 -36.59
N SER A 270 -7.28 -16.23 -37.75
CA SER A 270 -6.15 -15.56 -38.40
C SER A 270 -5.88 -14.14 -37.89
N LYS A 271 -6.79 -13.57 -37.08
CA LYS A 271 -6.75 -12.17 -36.62
C LYS A 271 -6.68 -12.02 -35.10
N THR A 272 -5.73 -12.72 -34.49
CA THR A 272 -5.55 -12.72 -33.02
C THR A 272 -4.76 -11.52 -32.48
N SER A 273 -4.12 -10.74 -33.35
CA SER A 273 -3.38 -9.52 -32.98
C SER A 273 -4.28 -8.28 -32.76
N GLY A 274 -5.53 -8.33 -33.22
CA GLY A 274 -6.48 -7.22 -33.12
C GLY A 274 -7.38 -7.28 -31.87
N ARG A 275 -8.47 -6.48 -31.90
CA ARG A 275 -9.52 -6.52 -30.88
C ARG A 275 -10.22 -7.88 -30.90
N SER A 276 -10.30 -8.53 -29.74
CA SER A 276 -11.07 -9.76 -29.55
C SER A 276 -12.57 -9.51 -29.72
N THR A 277 -13.29 -10.56 -30.15
CA THR A 277 -14.75 -10.52 -30.28
C THR A 277 -15.40 -10.48 -28.90
N LYS A 278 -14.88 -11.25 -27.94
CA LYS A 278 -15.34 -11.27 -26.55
C LYS A 278 -14.21 -11.74 -25.62
N ASN A 279 -14.23 -11.26 -24.38
CA ASN A 279 -13.32 -11.66 -23.31
C ASN A 279 -14.08 -12.40 -22.22
N PHE A 280 -13.40 -13.32 -21.54
CA PHE A 280 -13.89 -14.09 -20.41
C PHE A 280 -12.81 -14.17 -19.33
N ASP A 281 -13.23 -14.27 -18.09
CA ASP A 281 -12.35 -14.49 -16.94
C ASP A 281 -12.18 -16.00 -16.66
N ASP A 282 -13.09 -16.83 -17.16
CA ASP A 282 -13.02 -18.29 -17.07
C ASP A 282 -12.77 -18.97 -18.43
N LYS A 283 -11.91 -20.00 -18.40
CA LYS A 283 -11.53 -20.78 -19.59
C LYS A 283 -12.72 -21.58 -20.13
N SER A 284 -13.49 -22.20 -19.23
CA SER A 284 -14.60 -23.08 -19.59
C SER A 284 -15.72 -22.29 -20.25
N GLU A 285 -16.03 -21.10 -19.72
CA GLU A 285 -16.98 -20.17 -20.33
C GLU A 285 -16.56 -19.72 -21.73
N ALA A 286 -15.27 -19.41 -21.92
CA ALA A 286 -14.75 -19.03 -23.24
C ALA A 286 -14.93 -20.17 -24.26
N HIS A 287 -14.64 -21.40 -23.86
CA HIS A 287 -14.82 -22.57 -24.73
C HIS A 287 -16.29 -22.94 -24.93
N ALA A 288 -17.15 -22.76 -23.93
CA ALA A 288 -18.60 -22.92 -24.07
C ALA A 288 -19.18 -21.90 -25.07
N PHE A 289 -18.69 -20.65 -25.03
CA PHE A 289 -19.05 -19.64 -26.01
C PHE A 289 -18.58 -20.02 -27.41
N MET A 290 -17.34 -20.50 -27.58
CA MET A 290 -16.86 -21.02 -28.88
C MET A 290 -17.72 -22.17 -29.39
N ALA A 291 -18.11 -23.10 -28.52
CA ALA A 291 -19.02 -24.20 -28.88
C ALA A 291 -20.39 -23.67 -29.33
N SER A 292 -20.94 -22.65 -28.66
CA SER A 292 -22.18 -21.98 -29.07
C SER A 292 -22.10 -21.31 -30.44
N LYS A 293 -20.89 -21.04 -30.94
CA LYS A 293 -20.62 -20.54 -32.31
C LYS A 293 -20.34 -21.67 -33.31
N GLY A 294 -20.77 -22.90 -33.00
CA GLY A 294 -20.55 -24.07 -33.84
C GLY A 294 -19.07 -24.51 -33.87
N GLY A 295 -18.32 -24.23 -32.82
CA GLY A 295 -16.88 -24.55 -32.72
C GLY A 295 -15.97 -23.66 -33.59
N LYS A 296 -16.51 -22.62 -34.23
CA LYS A 296 -15.72 -21.70 -35.06
C LYS A 296 -15.00 -20.66 -34.20
N GLY A 297 -13.78 -20.29 -34.62
CA GLY A 297 -12.94 -19.31 -33.95
C GLY A 297 -11.83 -19.95 -33.12
N ILE A 298 -11.17 -19.14 -32.29
CA ILE A 298 -10.11 -19.57 -31.37
C ILE A 298 -10.23 -18.82 -30.04
N VAL A 299 -9.89 -19.51 -28.95
CA VAL A 299 -9.70 -18.91 -27.63
C VAL A 299 -8.22 -18.80 -27.35
N VAL A 300 -7.75 -17.59 -27.05
CA VAL A 300 -6.37 -17.29 -26.70
C VAL A 300 -6.33 -16.84 -25.24
N ALA A 301 -5.58 -17.55 -24.41
CA ALA A 301 -5.31 -17.14 -23.04
C ALA A 301 -4.25 -16.03 -23.05
N VAL A 302 -4.60 -14.86 -22.52
CA VAL A 302 -3.68 -13.73 -22.37
C VAL A 302 -3.47 -13.52 -20.89
N ALA A 303 -2.26 -13.86 -20.41
CA ALA A 303 -1.92 -13.64 -19.02
C ALA A 303 -1.94 -12.14 -18.69
N GLY A 304 -2.33 -11.81 -17.46
CA GLY A 304 -2.35 -10.42 -17.03
C GLY A 304 -0.95 -9.80 -16.99
N GLU A 305 -0.92 -8.49 -17.22
CA GLU A 305 0.30 -7.68 -17.17
C GLU A 305 0.81 -7.54 -15.75
N VAL A 306 2.14 -7.50 -15.61
CA VAL A 306 2.85 -7.24 -14.36
C VAL A 306 3.03 -5.74 -14.19
N LYS A 307 2.59 -5.20 -13.05
CA LYS A 307 2.61 -3.74 -12.81
C LYS A 307 3.58 -3.33 -11.71
N ALA A 308 3.78 -4.17 -10.68
CA ALA A 308 4.61 -3.80 -9.53
C ALA A 308 6.08 -3.54 -9.90
N CYS A 309 6.58 -4.21 -10.94
CA CYS A 309 7.96 -4.07 -11.40
C CYS A 309 8.33 -2.64 -11.82
N GLU A 310 7.41 -1.88 -12.43
CA GLU A 310 7.65 -0.50 -12.88
C GLU A 310 8.09 0.42 -11.72
N TRP A 311 7.63 0.10 -10.51
CA TRP A 311 7.86 0.87 -9.29
C TRP A 311 8.99 0.26 -8.43
N CYS A 312 9.50 -0.92 -8.81
CA CYS A 312 10.41 -1.69 -7.99
C CYS A 312 11.84 -1.13 -8.00
N PRO A 313 12.45 -0.83 -6.84
CA PRO A 313 13.84 -0.36 -6.76
C PRO A 313 14.86 -1.42 -7.19
N ALA A 314 14.47 -2.69 -7.20
CA ALA A 314 15.29 -3.80 -7.66
C ALA A 314 15.23 -4.03 -9.18
N PHE A 315 14.48 -3.20 -9.93
CA PHE A 315 14.16 -3.44 -11.34
C PHE A 315 15.40 -3.81 -12.16
N ASN A 316 16.44 -2.96 -12.17
CA ASN A 316 17.64 -3.18 -13.00
C ASN A 316 18.43 -4.47 -12.68
N ALA A 317 18.32 -5.01 -11.46
CA ALA A 317 19.06 -6.20 -11.04
C ALA A 317 18.23 -7.50 -11.05
N CYS A 318 16.93 -7.43 -11.36
CA CYS A 318 16.01 -8.54 -11.18
C CYS A 318 15.79 -9.33 -12.48
N LYS A 319 16.31 -10.55 -12.61
CA LYS A 319 16.08 -11.40 -13.81
C LYS A 319 14.64 -11.84 -13.99
N GLN A 320 13.83 -11.85 -12.92
CA GLN A 320 12.39 -12.12 -13.05
C GLN A 320 11.69 -11.04 -13.90
N LYS A 321 12.12 -9.77 -13.83
CA LYS A 321 11.49 -8.71 -14.65
C LYS A 321 11.69 -8.95 -16.15
N ASP A 322 12.81 -9.56 -16.54
CA ASP A 322 13.16 -9.80 -17.95
C ASP A 322 12.20 -10.78 -18.62
N GLN A 323 11.45 -11.55 -17.84
CA GLN A 323 10.39 -12.45 -18.35
C GLN A 323 9.13 -11.69 -18.79
N TYR A 324 8.95 -10.46 -18.31
CA TYR A 324 7.74 -9.66 -18.56
C TYR A 324 8.02 -8.40 -19.36
N PHE A 325 9.19 -7.80 -19.16
CA PHE A 325 9.62 -6.58 -19.83
C PHE A 325 10.74 -6.97 -20.79
N VAL A 326 10.36 -7.36 -22.02
CA VAL A 326 11.31 -7.60 -23.10
C VAL A 326 11.89 -6.24 -23.49
N SER A 327 13.20 -6.08 -23.33
CA SER A 327 13.96 -4.94 -23.85
C SER A 327 14.04 -4.96 -25.36
#